data_AF-A0AAV7R8T7-F1
#
_entry.id   AF-A0AAV7R8T7-F1
#
_cell.length_a   1.000
_cell.length_b   1.000
_cell.length_c   1.000
_cell.angle_alpha   90.00
_cell.angle_beta   90.00
_cell.angle_gamma   90.00
#
_symmetry.space_group_name_H-M   'P 1'
#
loop_
_entity.id
_entity.type
_entity.pdbx_description
1 polymer ?
#
loop_
_entity_poly.entity_id
_entity_poly.type
_entity_poly.pdbx_seq_one_letter_code
_entity_poly.pdbx_strand_id
1 'polypeptide(L)'
;MARASGERAPAFSTEELEKLVDGVLPQYTLLYGPPDKQVSAHQKKDIWRAIAKDVRTLGVYHRQSTHCRKRREDIRCWSKKTAEA
;
A
#
# COMPACT_ATOMS: atom_id res chain seq x y z
N MET A 1 7.63 -5.62 -31.49
CA MET A 1 7.84 -4.59 -30.45
C MET A 1 8.21 -5.29 -29.15
N ALA A 2 9.50 -5.37 -28.85
CA ALA A 2 10.00 -5.98 -27.63
C ALA A 2 9.53 -5.16 -26.41
N ARG A 3 8.92 -5.82 -25.42
CA ARG A 3 8.54 -5.21 -24.14
C ARG A 3 9.79 -4.62 -23.52
N ALA A 4 9.77 -3.32 -23.22
CA ALA A 4 10.82 -2.66 -22.45
C ALA A 4 10.88 -3.30 -21.04
N SER A 5 11.73 -4.31 -20.92
CA SER A 5 12.12 -4.91 -19.65
C SER A 5 13.08 -3.94 -18.98
N GLY A 6 12.60 -3.13 -18.04
CA GLY A 6 13.49 -2.33 -17.18
C GLY A 6 12.98 -0.99 -16.69
N GLU A 7 11.81 -0.51 -17.13
CA GLU A 7 11.24 0.69 -16.55
C GLU A 7 10.75 0.37 -15.13
N ARG A 8 11.55 0.78 -14.14
CA ARG A 8 11.13 0.76 -12.74
C ARG A 8 9.79 1.46 -12.69
N ALA A 9 8.77 0.79 -12.13
CA ALA A 9 7.47 1.40 -11.93
C ALA A 9 7.69 2.80 -11.31
N PRO A 10 6.98 3.83 -11.79
CA PRO A 10 7.18 5.19 -11.30
C PRO A 10 7.11 5.21 -9.78
N ALA A 11 7.81 6.14 -9.13
CA ALA A 11 7.68 6.32 -7.69
C ALA A 11 6.20 6.59 -7.35
N PHE A 12 5.78 6.22 -6.15
CA PHE A 12 4.47 6.66 -5.66
C PHE A 12 4.53 8.17 -5.45
N SER A 13 3.61 8.91 -6.05
CA SER A 13 3.44 10.34 -5.81
C SER A 13 3.02 10.59 -4.36
N THR A 14 3.27 11.79 -3.85
CA THR A 14 2.86 12.18 -2.49
C THR A 14 1.37 11.98 -2.27
N GLU A 15 0.53 12.35 -3.23
CA GLU A 15 -0.93 12.16 -3.16
C GLU A 15 -1.34 10.68 -3.10
N GLU A 16 -0.69 9.82 -3.91
CA GLU A 16 -0.92 8.37 -3.88
C GLU A 16 -0.53 7.79 -2.51
N LEU A 17 0.54 8.31 -1.90
CA LEU A 17 1.00 7.90 -0.57
C LEU A 17 0.07 8.35 0.55
N GLU A 18 -0.38 9.60 0.52
CA GLU A 18 -1.33 10.13 1.49
C GLU A 18 -2.61 9.31 1.46
N LYS A 19 -3.14 9.00 0.28
CA LYS A 19 -4.35 8.19 0.12
C LYS A 19 -4.15 6.72 0.49
N LEU A 20 -2.98 6.17 0.23
CA LEU A 20 -2.59 4.86 0.74
C LEU A 20 -2.58 4.85 2.27
N VAL A 21 -2.03 5.88 2.92
CA VAL A 21 -1.97 5.96 4.38
C VAL A 21 -3.35 6.22 4.98
N ASP A 22 -4.10 7.16 4.42
CA ASP A 22 -5.47 7.51 4.80
C ASP A 22 -6.42 6.31 4.72
N GLY A 23 -6.31 5.49 3.69
CA GLY A 23 -7.09 4.25 3.57
C GLY A 23 -6.67 3.14 4.54
N VAL A 24 -5.37 3.03 4.85
CA VAL A 24 -4.83 1.98 5.74
C VAL A 24 -5.00 2.33 7.21
N LEU A 25 -4.90 3.61 7.62
CA LEU A 25 -5.01 4.04 9.02
C LEU A 25 -6.30 3.55 9.72
N PRO A 26 -7.52 3.76 9.19
CA PRO A 26 -8.75 3.29 9.84
C PRO A 26 -8.84 1.76 9.88
N GLN A 27 -8.14 1.07 8.97
CA GLN A 27 -8.15 -0.38 8.83
C GLN A 27 -6.92 -1.03 9.47
N TYR A 28 -6.06 -0.24 10.13
CA TYR A 28 -4.77 -0.69 10.62
C TYR A 28 -4.91 -1.84 11.63
N THR A 29 -5.85 -1.73 12.56
CA THR A 29 -6.13 -2.77 13.56
C THR A 29 -6.65 -4.05 12.90
N LEU A 30 -7.42 -3.96 11.83
CA LEU A 30 -7.94 -5.12 11.10
C LEU A 30 -6.85 -5.83 10.28
N LEU A 31 -5.89 -5.07 9.77
CA LEU A 31 -4.79 -5.59 8.95
C LEU A 31 -3.62 -6.13 9.78
N TYR A 32 -3.22 -5.37 10.80
CA TYR A 32 -1.97 -5.50 11.55
C TYR A 32 -2.15 -5.48 13.07
N GLY A 33 -3.38 -5.42 13.58
CA GLY A 33 -3.65 -5.53 15.02
C GLY A 33 -3.39 -6.93 15.59
N PRO A 34 -3.71 -7.16 16.87
CA PRO A 34 -3.61 -8.49 17.48
C PRO A 34 -4.50 -9.50 16.76
N PRO A 35 -4.16 -10.80 16.77
CA PRO A 35 -4.86 -11.85 15.99
C PRO A 35 -6.38 -11.87 16.23
N ASP A 36 -6.84 -11.64 17.47
CA ASP A 36 -8.26 -11.53 17.83
C ASP A 36 -9.03 -10.39 17.14
N LYS A 37 -8.32 -9.34 16.69
CA LYS A 37 -8.90 -8.19 15.99
C LYS A 37 -8.62 -8.23 14.49
N GLN A 38 -7.81 -9.18 14.02
CA GLN A 38 -7.48 -9.29 12.60
C GLN A 38 -8.63 -9.92 11.84
N VAL A 39 -8.91 -9.34 10.68
CA VAL A 39 -9.87 -9.94 9.76
C VAL A 39 -9.25 -11.12 9.01
N SER A 40 -10.11 -11.96 8.46
CA SER A 40 -9.69 -13.11 7.65
C SER A 40 -8.79 -12.70 6.49
N ALA A 41 -7.95 -13.62 6.00
CA ALA A 41 -7.06 -13.34 4.87
C ALA A 41 -7.81 -12.87 3.61
N HIS A 42 -9.06 -13.30 3.43
CA HIS A 42 -9.93 -12.84 2.34
C HIS A 42 -10.31 -11.38 2.52
N GLN A 43 -10.81 -11.01 3.71
CA GLN A 43 -11.15 -9.63 4.03
C GLN A 43 -9.93 -8.70 3.92
N LYS A 44 -8.73 -9.13 4.35
CA LYS A 44 -7.50 -8.35 4.13
C LYS A 44 -7.27 -8.07 2.65
N LYS A 45 -7.51 -9.04 1.76
CA LYS A 45 -7.38 -8.84 0.30
C LYS A 45 -8.39 -7.82 -0.22
N ASP A 46 -9.63 -7.87 0.25
CA ASP A 46 -10.67 -6.89 -0.13
C ASP A 46 -10.35 -5.49 0.33
N ILE A 47 -9.88 -5.33 1.58
CA ILE A 47 -9.38 -4.06 2.12
C ILE A 47 -8.30 -3.48 1.21
N TRP A 48 -7.28 -4.28 0.88
CA TRP A 48 -6.20 -3.84 0.01
C TRP A 48 -6.64 -3.56 -1.42
N ARG A 49 -7.68 -4.26 -1.91
CA ARG A 49 -8.28 -4.01 -3.22
C ARG A 49 -9.03 -2.69 -3.24
N ALA A 50 -9.78 -2.36 -2.18
CA ALA A 50 -10.47 -1.10 -2.03
C ALA A 50 -9.47 0.07 -2.00
N ILE A 51 -8.44 -0.02 -1.14
CA ILE A 51 -7.38 1.00 -1.05
C ILE A 51 -6.67 1.17 -2.40
N ALA A 52 -6.34 0.08 -3.10
CA ALA A 52 -5.72 0.16 -4.42
C ALA A 52 -6.63 0.79 -5.47
N LYS A 53 -7.95 0.59 -5.37
CA LYS A 53 -8.93 1.24 -6.25
C LYS A 53 -8.91 2.76 -6.03
N ASP A 54 -8.88 3.21 -4.79
CA ASP A 54 -8.83 4.63 -4.46
C ASP A 54 -7.50 5.26 -4.91
N VAL A 55 -6.36 4.61 -4.63
CA VAL A 55 -5.04 5.08 -5.11
C VAL A 55 -5.00 5.14 -6.63
N ARG A 56 -5.59 4.15 -7.32
CA ARG A 56 -5.68 4.13 -8.79
C ARG A 56 -6.47 5.31 -9.36
N THR A 57 -7.39 5.91 -8.61
CA THR A 57 -8.11 7.11 -9.10
C THR A 57 -7.22 8.36 -9.20
N LEU A 58 -6.08 8.37 -8.50
CA LEU A 58 -5.18 9.52 -8.39
C LEU A 58 -3.95 9.39 -9.29
N GLY A 59 -3.54 8.15 -9.58
CA GLY A 59 -2.34 7.85 -10.33
C GLY A 59 -2.61 7.61 -11.82
N VAL A 60 -1.67 8.05 -12.65
CA VAL A 60 -1.59 7.66 -14.07
C VAL A 60 -1.21 6.17 -14.21
N TYR A 61 -0.53 5.61 -13.21
CA TYR A 61 -0.09 4.21 -13.21
C TYR A 61 -1.08 3.30 -12.51
N HIS A 62 -1.44 2.19 -13.14
CA HIS A 62 -2.28 1.15 -12.54
C HIS A 62 -1.56 0.45 -11.38
N ARG A 63 -1.71 0.97 -10.15
CA ARG A 63 -1.23 0.32 -8.93
C ARG A 63 -2.18 -0.80 -8.52
N GLN A 64 -1.62 -2.00 -8.31
CA GLN A 64 -2.35 -3.12 -7.73
C GLN A 64 -2.21 -3.13 -6.21
N SER A 65 -3.07 -3.89 -5.54
CA SER A 65 -3.03 -4.12 -4.09
C SER A 65 -1.68 -4.60 -3.59
N THR A 66 -0.96 -5.40 -4.39
CA THR A 66 0.40 -5.88 -4.10
C THR A 66 1.43 -4.74 -4.06
N HIS A 67 1.33 -3.76 -4.97
CA HIS A 67 2.20 -2.58 -4.98
C HIS A 67 1.94 -1.70 -3.77
N CYS A 68 0.67 -1.47 -3.44
CA CYS A 68 0.24 -0.68 -2.29
C CYS A 68 0.74 -1.28 -0.98
N ARG A 69 0.58 -2.61 -0.83
CA ARG A 69 1.08 -3.34 0.33
C ARG A 69 2.60 -3.24 0.46
N LYS A 70 3.34 -3.52 -0.60
CA LYS A 70 4.81 -3.45 -0.59
C LYS A 70 5.29 -2.04 -0.21
N ARG A 71 4.68 -1.00 -0.81
CA ARG A 71 5.00 0.40 -0.49
C ARG A 71 4.75 0.74 0.98
N ARG A 72 3.66 0.25 1.57
CA ARG A 72 3.39 0.43 3.01
C ARG A 72 4.43 -0.27 3.88
N GLU A 73 4.89 -1.45 3.49
CA GLU A 73 5.97 -2.17 4.18
C GLU A 73 7.31 -1.42 4.08
N ASP A 74 7.63 -0.88 2.90
CA ASP A 74 8.81 -0.01 2.70
C ASP A 74 8.76 1.22 3.62
N ILE A 75 7.62 1.93 3.68
CA ILE A 75 7.42 3.10 4.55
C ILE A 75 7.59 2.72 6.03
N ARG A 76 7.04 1.59 6.45
CA ARG A 76 7.18 1.08 7.82
C ARG A 76 8.64 0.79 8.16
N CYS A 77 9.38 0.15 7.26
CA CYS A 77 10.81 -0.14 7.46
C CYS A 77 11.66 1.14 7.49
N TRP A 78 11.32 2.14 6.67
CA TRP A 78 11.99 3.44 6.69
C TRP A 78 11.71 4.22 7.97
N SER A 79 10.47 4.25 8.43
CA SER A 79 10.08 4.93 9.67
C SER A 79 10.80 4.36 10.90
N LYS A 80 11.08 3.06 10.93
CA LYS A 80 11.90 2.44 11.99
C LYS A 80 13.35 2.94 11.94
N LYS A 81 13.95 3.01 10.76
CA LYS A 81 15.33 3.50 10.60
C LYS A 81 15.50 4.96 11.01
N THR A 82 14.49 5.80 10.81
CA THR A 82 14.52 7.22 11.23
C THR A 82 14.15 7.43 12.70
N ALA A 83 13.55 6.44 13.38
CA ALA A 83 13.25 6.51 14.81
C ALA A 83 14.43 6.05 15.70
N GLU A 84 15.43 5.39 15.10
CA GLU A 84 16.65 4.91 15.77
C GLU A 84 17.90 5.75 15.42
N ALA A 85 17.73 6.91 14.76
CA ALA A 85 18.82 7.80 14.34
C ALA A 85 18.81 9.13 15.09
#